data_AF-A0A3M7NXX9-F1
#
_entry.id   AF-A0A3M7NXX9-F1
#
_cell.length_a   1.000
_cell.length_b   1.000
_cell.length_c   1.000
_cell.angle_alpha   90.00
_cell.angle_beta   90.00
_cell.angle_gamma   90.00
#
_symmetry.space_group_name_H-M   'P 1'
#
loop_
_entity.id
_entity.type
_entity.pdbx_description
1 polymer ?
#
loop_
_entity_poly.entity_id
_entity_poly.type
_entity_poly.pdbx_seq_one_letter_code
_entity_poly.pdbx_strand_id
1 'polypeptide(L)'
;MIPNPARLSTEADFRASTIGVSTQCRLVPPAVCNMTATRDGDINTQFNCSDNFFGVLGLSPNISSADGTKAIDPNLSPLGFKPAVNLQWAFFTSENLSTLYNPESWDPSVNQPDDLHVTPDDQLLNPFYLGVAMRVSTNTFTANSTITTNEPNVVANNQDEYLDFIMDCSITSYNVNYTWYKSSIQNVTAVSSGNGSLLEIFHGAQTYNTVSGGGGFDLQQYIIDAAIAGNDTASFTATWSNLYSVKVLSLIGAYLTPRTNLQEQNRKSLLVAKVPKSALGALIACSLSYTFLGIFLVIAAWKATTHNVQQIADQLSLAGLTQMAFGEGKQSSPSSLSTSRRASRTRPSTSNSPLPSDEYLPRIPKREARKVRISGTDFTVWL
;
A
#
# COMPACT_ATOMS: atom_id res chain seq x y z
N MET A 1 -1.62 6.64 8.42
CA MET A 1 -1.30 5.72 7.29
C MET A 1 0.04 6.10 6.70
N ILE A 2 0.88 5.12 6.38
CA ILE A 2 2.20 5.35 5.76
C ILE A 2 2.06 5.09 4.24
N PRO A 3 2.72 5.89 3.38
CA PRO A 3 2.60 5.74 1.94
C PRO A 3 3.18 4.41 1.43
N ASN A 4 2.56 3.85 0.39
CA ASN A 4 3.00 2.61 -0.22
C ASN A 4 4.33 2.83 -0.99
N PRO A 5 5.41 2.11 -0.64
CA PRO A 5 6.71 2.21 -1.31
C PRO A 5 6.65 2.04 -2.83
N ALA A 6 5.78 1.15 -3.32
CA ALA A 6 5.66 0.81 -4.73
C ALA A 6 5.07 1.97 -5.57
N ARG A 7 4.44 2.96 -4.92
CA ARG A 7 3.85 4.13 -5.59
C ARG A 7 4.69 5.38 -5.45
N LEU A 8 5.82 5.32 -4.73
CA LEU A 8 6.69 6.47 -4.51
C LEU A 8 7.88 6.44 -5.47
N SER A 9 8.24 7.61 -6.00
CA SER A 9 9.45 7.76 -6.79
C SER A 9 10.68 7.41 -5.94
N THR A 10 11.59 6.61 -6.50
CA THR A 10 12.89 6.30 -5.89
C THR A 10 13.79 7.54 -5.83
N GLU A 11 13.44 8.60 -6.55
CA GLU A 11 14.19 9.86 -6.62
C GLU A 11 13.70 10.90 -5.61
N ALA A 12 12.52 10.71 -5.02
CA ALA A 12 11.96 11.62 -4.02
C ALA A 12 12.33 11.15 -2.61
N ASP A 13 12.97 12.03 -1.84
CA ASP A 13 13.13 11.89 -0.40
C ASP A 13 12.30 12.98 0.27
N PHE A 14 11.56 12.66 1.33
CA PHE A 14 10.70 13.64 2.00
C PHE A 14 10.53 13.35 3.48
N ARG A 15 10.21 14.38 4.25
CA ARG A 15 9.74 14.28 5.62
C ARG A 15 8.26 14.63 5.65
N ALA A 16 7.45 13.81 6.30
CA ALA A 16 6.01 14.00 6.35
C ALA A 16 5.45 13.75 7.75
N SER A 17 4.23 14.23 7.97
CA SER A 17 3.43 13.97 9.17
C SER A 17 2.12 13.30 8.75
N THR A 18 1.68 12.31 9.52
CA THR A 18 0.45 11.55 9.31
C THR A 18 -0.20 11.24 10.66
N ILE A 19 -1.46 10.83 10.62
CA ILE A 19 -2.15 10.31 11.80
C ILE A 19 -1.88 8.82 11.95
N GLY A 20 -1.63 8.41 13.18
CA GLY A 20 -1.56 7.02 13.62
C GLY A 20 -2.61 6.74 14.69
N VAL A 21 -3.05 5.49 14.76
CA VAL A 21 -3.87 4.97 15.86
C VAL A 21 -3.17 3.72 16.37
N SER A 22 -3.11 3.56 17.68
CA SER A 22 -2.64 2.35 18.33
C SER A 22 -3.69 1.87 19.32
N THR A 23 -3.98 0.58 19.25
CA THR A 23 -4.80 -0.13 20.22
C THR A 23 -3.90 -1.10 20.96
N GLN A 24 -3.94 -1.07 22.28
CA GLN A 24 -3.25 -2.03 23.14
C GLN A 24 -4.28 -2.73 23.99
N CYS A 25 -4.32 -4.07 23.90
CA CYS A 25 -5.26 -4.89 24.63
C CYS A 25 -4.52 -5.88 25.52
N ARG A 26 -5.13 -6.22 26.66
CA ARG A 26 -4.73 -7.36 27.48
C ARG A 26 -5.97 -8.18 27.82
N LEU A 27 -5.78 -9.47 28.11
CA LEU A 27 -6.86 -10.27 28.66
C LEU A 27 -7.07 -9.89 30.13
N VAL A 28 -8.33 -9.76 30.53
CA VAL A 28 -8.73 -9.51 31.91
C VAL A 28 -8.93 -10.86 32.61
N PRO A 29 -8.32 -11.08 33.79
CA PRO A 29 -8.50 -12.34 34.52
C PRO A 29 -9.99 -12.58 34.85
N PRO A 30 -10.51 -13.82 34.69
CA PRO A 30 -11.90 -14.19 34.96
C PRO A 30 -12.43 -13.73 36.32
N ALA A 31 -11.58 -13.78 37.35
CA ALA A 31 -11.92 -13.38 38.71
C ALA A 31 -12.24 -11.88 38.85
N VAL A 32 -11.63 -11.02 38.03
CA VAL A 32 -11.92 -9.57 38.03
C VAL A 32 -13.31 -9.29 37.48
N CYS A 33 -13.75 -10.10 36.52
CA CYS A 33 -15.03 -9.97 35.85
C CYS A 33 -16.08 -10.97 36.34
N ASN A 34 -15.87 -11.63 37.48
CA ASN A 34 -16.76 -12.66 38.02
C ASN A 34 -17.29 -13.61 36.94
N MET A 35 -16.41 -14.05 36.03
CA MET A 35 -16.84 -14.85 34.90
C MET A 35 -17.23 -16.24 35.36
N THR A 36 -18.44 -16.65 35.05
CA THR A 36 -18.97 -17.97 35.42
C THR A 36 -19.72 -18.56 34.25
N ALA A 37 -19.40 -19.81 33.90
CA ALA A 37 -20.30 -20.61 33.09
C ALA A 37 -21.65 -20.68 33.81
N THR A 38 -22.73 -20.48 33.07
CA THR A 38 -24.10 -20.61 33.60
C THR A 38 -24.40 -22.07 33.94
N ARG A 39 -25.57 -22.34 34.53
CA ARG A 39 -25.96 -23.64 35.16
C ARG A 39 -25.46 -24.87 34.40
N ASP A 40 -25.25 -25.97 35.13
CA ASP A 40 -24.86 -27.26 34.57
C ASP A 40 -25.68 -27.62 33.31
N GLY A 41 -25.02 -27.67 32.16
CA GLY A 41 -25.61 -27.96 30.85
C GLY A 41 -25.84 -26.76 29.93
N ASP A 42 -25.75 -25.53 30.44
CA ASP A 42 -25.80 -24.33 29.60
C ASP A 42 -24.44 -24.06 28.95
N ILE A 43 -24.47 -23.62 27.70
CA ILE A 43 -23.27 -23.19 26.96
C ILE A 43 -22.92 -21.72 27.21
N ASN A 44 -23.69 -20.98 28.03
CA ASN A 44 -23.53 -19.53 28.18
C ASN A 44 -22.56 -19.18 29.30
N THR A 45 -21.90 -18.04 29.19
CA THR A 45 -20.97 -17.53 30.22
C THR A 45 -21.37 -16.13 30.62
N GLN A 46 -21.69 -15.96 31.88
CA GLN A 46 -21.99 -14.65 32.47
C GLN A 46 -20.69 -13.96 32.87
N PHE A 47 -20.63 -12.64 32.73
CA PHE A 47 -19.54 -11.81 33.24
C PHE A 47 -20.09 -10.51 33.81
N ASN A 48 -19.39 -9.97 34.80
CA ASN A 48 -19.62 -8.68 35.42
C ASN A 48 -18.27 -8.09 35.88
N CYS A 49 -17.70 -7.21 35.07
CA CYS A 49 -16.46 -6.49 35.37
C CYS A 49 -16.70 -5.21 36.16
N SER A 50 -17.86 -4.58 35.95
CA SER A 50 -18.29 -3.36 36.63
C SER A 50 -19.80 -3.19 36.48
N ASP A 51 -20.37 -2.23 37.21
CA ASP A 51 -21.78 -1.83 37.06
C ASP A 51 -22.13 -1.38 35.64
N ASN A 52 -21.13 -1.01 34.84
CA ASN A 52 -21.29 -0.53 33.46
C ASN A 52 -20.68 -1.47 32.40
N PHE A 53 -20.15 -2.64 32.78
CA PHE A 53 -19.67 -3.66 31.84
C PHE A 53 -19.95 -5.07 32.34
N PHE A 54 -21.08 -5.60 31.91
CA PHE A 54 -21.58 -6.92 32.25
C PHE A 54 -22.36 -7.50 31.07
N GLY A 55 -22.53 -8.82 31.05
CA GLY A 55 -23.36 -9.48 30.06
C GLY A 55 -23.28 -11.01 30.08
N VAL A 56 -23.79 -11.62 29.01
CA VAL A 56 -23.82 -13.08 28.84
C VAL A 56 -23.40 -13.46 27.43
N LEU A 57 -22.25 -14.13 27.29
CA LEU A 57 -21.79 -14.75 26.05
C LEU A 57 -22.56 -16.07 25.81
N GLY A 58 -22.81 -16.40 24.55
CA GLY A 58 -23.62 -17.57 24.12
C GLY A 58 -25.10 -17.26 23.92
N LEU A 59 -25.61 -16.20 24.53
CA LEU A 59 -27.00 -15.79 24.39
C LEU A 59 -27.16 -14.76 23.26
N SER A 60 -28.13 -14.99 22.36
CA SER A 60 -28.42 -14.06 21.26
C SER A 60 -28.88 -12.69 21.78
N PRO A 61 -28.59 -11.59 21.05
CA PRO A 61 -29.09 -10.28 21.43
C PRO A 61 -30.62 -10.25 21.44
N ASN A 62 -31.19 -9.62 22.46
CA ASN A 62 -32.63 -9.41 22.52
C ASN A 62 -33.04 -8.24 21.62
N ILE A 63 -33.61 -8.53 20.46
CA ILE A 63 -34.09 -7.53 19.49
C ILE A 63 -35.62 -7.46 19.39
N SER A 64 -36.34 -8.15 20.28
CA SER A 64 -37.79 -8.33 20.17
C SER A 64 -38.63 -7.06 20.37
N SER A 65 -38.04 -6.01 20.95
CA SER A 65 -38.69 -4.74 21.30
C SER A 65 -38.17 -3.53 20.52
N ALA A 66 -37.46 -3.75 19.40
CA ALA A 66 -36.93 -2.65 18.60
C ALA A 66 -38.07 -1.82 17.95
N ASP A 67 -38.34 -0.64 18.49
CA ASP A 67 -39.40 0.29 18.07
C ASP A 67 -38.86 1.57 17.39
N GLY A 68 -37.59 1.52 16.96
CA GLY A 68 -36.83 2.70 16.49
C GLY A 68 -35.84 3.22 17.55
N THR A 69 -35.95 2.77 18.79
CA THR A 69 -34.95 2.96 19.85
C THR A 69 -34.12 1.69 20.07
N LYS A 70 -33.05 1.76 20.88
CA LYS A 70 -32.20 0.60 21.17
C LYS A 70 -33.01 -0.48 21.90
N ALA A 71 -33.07 -1.69 21.38
CA ALA A 71 -33.82 -2.75 22.06
C ALA A 71 -33.26 -3.00 23.47
N ILE A 72 -34.16 -3.20 24.44
CA ILE A 72 -33.81 -3.43 25.84
C ILE A 72 -33.35 -4.89 25.99
N ASP A 73 -32.06 -5.08 26.26
CA ASP A 73 -31.47 -6.36 26.59
C ASP A 73 -30.97 -6.35 28.04
N PRO A 74 -31.58 -7.13 28.96
CA PRO A 74 -31.15 -7.17 30.36
C PRO A 74 -29.75 -7.77 30.55
N ASN A 75 -29.20 -8.43 29.53
CA ASN A 75 -27.87 -9.04 29.54
C ASN A 75 -26.84 -8.20 28.78
N LEU A 76 -27.10 -6.92 28.59
CA LEU A 76 -26.22 -5.98 27.90
C LEU A 76 -25.96 -4.76 28.79
N SER A 77 -24.70 -4.35 28.88
CA SER A 77 -24.32 -3.15 29.60
C SER A 77 -25.00 -1.89 29.02
N PRO A 78 -25.22 -0.84 29.84
CA PRO A 78 -25.69 0.44 29.31
C PRO A 78 -24.71 0.93 28.23
N LEU A 79 -25.24 1.41 27.10
CA LEU A 79 -24.46 1.81 25.91
C LEU A 79 -23.57 0.70 25.29
N GLY A 80 -23.73 -0.56 25.70
CA GLY A 80 -23.00 -1.68 25.09
C GLY A 80 -23.59 -2.12 23.75
N PHE A 81 -22.79 -2.83 22.96
CA PHE A 81 -23.18 -3.43 21.69
C PHE A 81 -23.01 -4.94 21.75
N LYS A 82 -23.95 -5.68 21.17
CA LYS A 82 -23.97 -7.14 21.10
C LYS A 82 -24.57 -7.60 19.76
N PRO A 83 -23.78 -7.68 18.68
CA PRO A 83 -24.27 -8.07 17.36
C PRO A 83 -24.56 -9.57 17.26
N ALA A 84 -23.96 -10.39 18.12
CA ALA A 84 -24.02 -11.84 18.04
C ALA A 84 -23.78 -12.49 19.42
N VAL A 85 -23.99 -13.80 19.49
CA VAL A 85 -23.76 -14.60 20.70
C VAL A 85 -22.31 -14.57 21.20
N ASN A 86 -21.36 -14.29 20.30
CA ASN A 86 -19.94 -14.45 20.56
C ASN A 86 -19.18 -13.14 20.76
N LEU A 87 -19.86 -12.00 20.80
CA LEU A 87 -19.21 -10.70 20.89
C LEU A 87 -20.11 -9.67 21.57
N GLN A 88 -19.53 -8.94 22.53
CA GLN A 88 -20.09 -7.73 23.12
C GLN A 88 -18.97 -6.71 23.38
N TRP A 89 -19.23 -5.41 23.23
CA TRP A 89 -18.27 -4.37 23.60
C TRP A 89 -18.93 -3.07 24.06
N ALA A 90 -18.17 -2.23 24.75
CA ALA A 90 -18.58 -0.89 25.17
C ALA A 90 -17.36 0.02 25.30
N PHE A 91 -17.58 1.34 25.27
CA PHE A 91 -16.55 2.37 25.37
C PHE A 91 -16.54 3.02 26.76
N PHE A 92 -15.34 3.33 27.25
CA PHE A 92 -15.11 3.77 28.62
C PHE A 92 -14.09 4.92 28.68
N THR A 93 -14.25 5.77 29.69
CA THR A 93 -13.27 6.82 30.03
C THR A 93 -12.18 6.31 30.97
N SER A 94 -12.42 5.16 31.61
CA SER A 94 -11.59 4.58 32.65
C SER A 94 -11.05 3.19 32.27
N GLU A 95 -9.80 2.90 32.64
CA GLU A 95 -9.15 1.60 32.38
C GLU A 95 -9.88 0.40 33.04
N ASN A 96 -10.50 0.61 34.19
CA ASN A 96 -11.26 -0.42 34.91
C ASN A 96 -12.67 -0.68 34.35
N LEU A 97 -13.00 -0.12 33.18
CA LEU A 97 -14.31 -0.28 32.52
C LEU A 97 -15.50 0.16 33.40
N SER A 98 -15.30 1.09 34.34
CA SER A 98 -16.34 1.51 35.28
C SER A 98 -17.17 2.69 34.80
N THR A 99 -16.59 3.60 34.02
CA THR A 99 -17.26 4.84 33.58
C THR A 99 -17.42 4.84 32.07
N LEU A 100 -18.66 4.85 31.59
CA LEU A 100 -18.99 4.83 30.17
C LEU A 100 -18.53 6.12 29.48
N TYR A 101 -18.04 5.98 28.25
CA TYR A 101 -17.78 7.12 27.38
C TYR A 101 -19.04 7.43 26.58
N ASN A 102 -19.66 8.58 26.85
CA ASN A 102 -20.96 8.97 26.28
C ASN A 102 -20.97 10.43 25.78
N PRO A 103 -20.16 10.76 24.75
CA PRO A 103 -20.08 12.11 24.20
C PRO A 103 -21.39 12.61 23.55
N GLU A 104 -22.24 11.69 23.08
CA GLU A 104 -23.57 11.98 22.52
C GLU A 104 -24.64 12.22 23.59
N SER A 105 -24.30 12.07 24.87
CA SER A 105 -25.23 12.20 26.00
C SER A 105 -26.48 11.33 25.85
N TRP A 106 -26.30 10.09 25.39
CA TRP A 106 -27.37 9.11 25.35
C TRP A 106 -27.87 8.80 26.77
N ASP A 107 -29.14 9.04 27.04
CA ASP A 107 -29.76 8.71 28.32
C ASP A 107 -30.32 7.27 28.25
N PRO A 108 -29.73 6.30 28.97
CA PRO A 108 -30.20 4.92 28.96
C PRO A 108 -31.58 4.75 29.63
N SER A 109 -32.06 5.71 30.41
CA SER A 109 -33.35 5.63 31.10
C SER A 109 -34.54 5.93 30.19
N VAL A 110 -34.38 6.87 29.25
CA VAL A 110 -35.38 7.22 28.23
C VAL A 110 -35.05 6.69 26.85
N ASN A 111 -33.86 6.10 26.69
CA ASN A 111 -33.38 5.45 25.47
C ASN A 111 -33.30 6.37 24.25
N GLN A 112 -32.85 7.61 24.47
CA GLN A 112 -32.73 8.68 23.48
C GLN A 112 -31.51 9.57 23.80
N PRO A 113 -30.93 10.27 22.81
CA PRO A 113 -29.91 11.29 23.06
C PRO A 113 -30.50 12.49 23.80
N ASP A 114 -29.74 13.02 24.77
CA ASP A 114 -30.02 14.31 25.41
C ASP A 114 -29.24 15.42 24.68
N ASP A 115 -29.94 16.10 23.76
CA ASP A 115 -29.38 17.16 22.89
C ASP A 115 -28.80 18.36 23.66
N LEU A 116 -29.05 18.49 24.96
CA LEU A 116 -28.56 19.59 25.79
C LEU A 116 -27.10 19.43 26.25
N HIS A 117 -26.54 18.22 26.21
CA HIS A 117 -25.29 17.88 26.89
C HIS A 117 -24.21 17.28 25.96
N VAL A 118 -24.17 17.65 24.69
CA VAL A 118 -23.09 17.18 23.79
C VAL A 118 -21.73 17.62 24.32
N THR A 119 -20.79 16.69 24.42
CA THR A 119 -19.45 16.96 24.96
C THR A 119 -18.66 17.86 24.00
N PRO A 120 -18.09 19.00 24.48
CA PRO A 120 -17.32 19.89 23.63
C PRO A 120 -15.96 19.29 23.25
N ASP A 121 -15.38 19.79 22.14
CA ASP A 121 -14.12 19.28 21.56
C ASP A 121 -12.95 19.23 22.54
N ASP A 122 -12.89 20.13 23.52
CA ASP A 122 -11.81 20.20 24.52
C ASP A 122 -11.94 19.14 25.62
N GLN A 123 -13.10 18.46 25.70
CA GLN A 123 -13.39 17.39 26.66
C GLN A 123 -13.37 16.00 26.00
N LEU A 124 -13.21 15.91 24.69
CA LEU A 124 -13.07 14.63 23.98
C LEU A 124 -11.76 13.92 24.36
N LEU A 125 -11.84 12.61 24.54
CA LEU A 125 -10.76 11.83 25.17
C LEU A 125 -9.73 11.27 24.18
N ASN A 126 -8.46 11.36 24.55
CA ASN A 126 -7.36 10.60 23.96
C ASN A 126 -6.31 10.28 25.04
N PRO A 127 -6.19 9.03 25.52
CA PRO A 127 -6.89 7.83 25.05
C PRO A 127 -8.33 7.70 25.57
N PHE A 128 -9.12 6.86 24.90
CA PHE A 128 -10.32 6.23 25.49
C PHE A 128 -10.11 4.71 25.60
N TYR A 129 -10.96 4.05 26.38
CA TYR A 129 -10.89 2.62 26.66
C TYR A 129 -12.04 1.85 26.03
N LEU A 130 -11.80 0.59 25.71
CA LEU A 130 -12.75 -0.33 25.10
C LEU A 130 -12.75 -1.63 25.89
N GLY A 131 -13.91 -2.02 26.40
CA GLY A 131 -14.14 -3.34 26.97
C GLY A 131 -14.73 -4.25 25.91
N VAL A 132 -14.16 -5.44 25.71
CA VAL A 132 -14.64 -6.42 24.73
C VAL A 132 -14.78 -7.78 25.39
N ALA A 133 -15.98 -8.35 25.34
CA ALA A 133 -16.26 -9.73 25.69
C ALA A 133 -16.40 -10.56 24.41
N MET A 134 -15.70 -11.68 24.32
CA MET A 134 -15.71 -12.51 23.12
C MET A 134 -15.69 -13.99 23.42
N ARG A 135 -16.22 -14.75 22.48
CA ARG A 135 -16.26 -16.21 22.48
C ARG A 135 -15.62 -16.77 21.21
N VAL A 136 -14.81 -17.80 21.37
CA VAL A 136 -14.17 -18.52 20.27
C VAL A 136 -14.35 -20.02 20.46
N SER A 137 -14.70 -20.75 19.40
CA SER A 137 -14.70 -22.22 19.48
C SER A 137 -13.27 -22.74 19.65
N THR A 138 -13.07 -23.72 20.52
CA THR A 138 -11.77 -24.38 20.75
C THR A 138 -11.16 -24.92 19.45
N ASN A 139 -12.00 -25.37 18.51
CA ASN A 139 -11.58 -25.87 17.19
C ASN A 139 -11.09 -24.78 16.23
N THR A 140 -11.26 -23.50 16.55
CA THR A 140 -10.75 -22.39 15.72
C THR A 140 -9.26 -22.17 15.93
N PHE A 141 -8.75 -22.45 17.12
CA PHE A 141 -7.35 -22.28 17.43
C PHE A 141 -6.47 -23.29 16.68
N THR A 142 -5.22 -22.91 16.43
CA THR A 142 -4.25 -23.81 15.81
C THR A 142 -3.95 -25.00 16.73
N ALA A 143 -3.57 -26.15 16.16
CA ALA A 143 -3.31 -27.37 16.93
C ALA A 143 -2.20 -27.24 17.99
N ASN A 144 -1.32 -26.23 17.85
CA ASN A 144 -0.22 -25.96 18.77
C ASN A 144 -0.48 -24.74 19.67
N SER A 145 -1.73 -24.25 19.74
CA SER A 145 -2.11 -23.11 20.56
C SER A 145 -1.96 -23.44 22.05
N THR A 146 -1.37 -22.53 22.80
CA THR A 146 -1.32 -22.54 24.27
C THR A 146 -2.59 -21.97 24.88
N ILE A 147 -3.40 -21.23 24.08
CA ILE A 147 -4.71 -20.75 24.48
C ILE A 147 -5.66 -21.95 24.48
N THR A 148 -5.79 -22.55 25.66
CA THR A 148 -6.56 -23.76 25.91
C THR A 148 -7.51 -23.54 27.09
N THR A 149 -8.27 -24.56 27.47
CA THR A 149 -9.14 -24.53 28.65
C THR A 149 -8.39 -24.33 29.97
N ASN A 150 -7.06 -24.52 29.98
CA ASN A 150 -6.20 -24.32 31.14
C ASN A 150 -5.53 -22.94 31.21
N GLU A 151 -5.75 -22.07 30.22
CA GLU A 151 -5.15 -20.73 30.20
C GLU A 151 -5.79 -19.85 31.30
N PRO A 152 -5.00 -19.20 32.17
CA PRO A 152 -5.51 -18.56 33.38
C PRO A 152 -6.45 -17.36 33.14
N ASN A 153 -6.38 -16.76 31.94
CA ASN A 153 -7.17 -15.59 31.57
C ASN A 153 -8.37 -15.93 30.67
N VAL A 154 -8.81 -17.20 30.69
CA VAL A 154 -9.83 -17.75 29.81
C VAL A 154 -10.81 -18.56 30.63
N VAL A 155 -12.09 -18.51 30.26
CA VAL A 155 -13.11 -19.41 30.81
C VAL A 155 -13.55 -20.36 29.72
N ALA A 156 -13.39 -21.66 29.96
CA ALA A 156 -14.02 -22.68 29.14
C ALA A 156 -15.50 -22.81 29.55
N ASN A 157 -16.40 -22.94 28.58
CA ASN A 157 -17.79 -23.27 28.88
C ASN A 157 -17.90 -24.71 29.43
N ASN A 158 -19.07 -25.07 29.97
CA ASN A 158 -19.30 -26.38 30.60
C ASN A 158 -19.05 -27.61 29.69
N GLN A 159 -18.90 -27.42 28.38
CA GLN A 159 -18.67 -28.48 27.40
C GLN A 159 -17.26 -28.41 26.76
N ASP A 160 -16.40 -27.49 27.23
CA ASP A 160 -15.06 -27.23 26.67
C ASP A 160 -15.06 -26.96 25.14
N GLU A 161 -16.20 -26.56 24.58
CA GLU A 161 -16.39 -26.27 23.15
C GLU A 161 -16.01 -24.82 22.83
N TYR A 162 -16.19 -23.93 23.80
CA TYR A 162 -15.98 -22.51 23.66
C TYR A 162 -15.06 -21.97 24.74
N LEU A 163 -14.17 -21.08 24.31
CA LEU A 163 -13.33 -20.27 25.18
C LEU A 163 -13.89 -18.85 25.18
N ASP A 164 -14.15 -18.33 26.38
CA ASP A 164 -14.66 -17.00 26.62
C ASP A 164 -13.57 -16.12 27.24
N PHE A 165 -13.46 -14.91 26.70
CA PHE A 165 -12.41 -13.96 27.03
C PHE A 165 -13.01 -12.58 27.26
N ILE A 166 -12.42 -11.84 28.20
CA ILE A 166 -12.62 -10.40 28.32
C ILE A 166 -11.31 -9.71 27.99
N MET A 167 -11.37 -8.64 27.20
CA MET A 167 -10.26 -7.74 26.94
C MET A 167 -10.61 -6.33 27.39
N ASP A 168 -9.66 -5.69 28.05
CA ASP A 168 -9.60 -4.24 28.16
C ASP A 168 -8.56 -3.72 27.18
N CYS A 169 -8.96 -2.71 26.41
CA CYS A 169 -8.14 -2.11 25.38
C CYS A 169 -8.04 -0.60 25.61
N SER A 170 -6.85 -0.04 25.42
CA SER A 170 -6.64 1.41 25.32
C SER A 170 -6.45 1.78 23.86
N ILE A 171 -7.18 2.80 23.40
CA ILE A 171 -7.10 3.33 22.04
C ILE A 171 -6.52 4.73 22.13
N THR A 172 -5.41 4.94 21.42
CA THR A 172 -4.72 6.23 21.41
C THR A 172 -4.45 6.68 19.98
N SER A 173 -4.72 7.95 19.70
CA SER A 173 -4.34 8.59 18.44
C SER A 173 -3.02 9.34 18.59
N TYR A 174 -2.22 9.33 17.53
CA TYR A 174 -0.87 9.90 17.48
C TYR A 174 -0.68 10.77 16.24
N ASN A 175 0.08 11.84 16.41
CA ASN A 175 0.74 12.54 15.32
C ASN A 175 2.09 11.85 15.04
N VAL A 176 2.20 11.24 13.86
CA VAL A 176 3.37 10.46 13.45
C VAL A 176 4.17 11.25 12.44
N ASN A 177 5.41 11.59 12.78
CA ASN A 177 6.37 12.20 11.86
C ASN A 177 7.36 11.15 11.40
N TYR A 178 7.60 11.08 10.10
CA TYR A 178 8.53 10.11 9.51
C TYR A 178 9.33 10.73 8.36
N THR A 179 10.48 10.13 8.07
CA THR A 179 11.32 10.48 6.93
C THR A 179 11.30 9.34 5.93
N TRP A 180 10.88 9.61 4.70
CA TRP A 180 11.06 8.74 3.56
C TRP A 180 12.41 9.03 2.91
N TYR A 181 13.34 8.08 2.99
CA TYR A 181 14.67 8.21 2.43
C TYR A 181 15.11 6.91 1.79
N LYS A 182 15.56 6.98 0.52
CA LYS A 182 16.04 5.81 -0.25
C LYS A 182 15.04 4.64 -0.22
N SER A 183 13.78 4.93 -0.51
CA SER A 183 12.69 3.94 -0.57
C SER A 183 12.42 3.24 0.77
N SER A 184 12.79 3.85 1.89
CA SER A 184 12.62 3.31 3.23
C SER A 184 12.18 4.40 4.20
N ILE A 185 11.45 3.98 5.24
CA ILE A 185 10.99 4.86 6.31
C ILE A 185 12.04 4.88 7.40
N GLN A 186 12.45 6.07 7.81
CA GLN A 186 13.43 6.32 8.87
C GLN A 186 12.92 7.41 9.81
N ASN A 187 13.54 7.52 10.99
CA ASN A 187 13.30 8.58 11.96
C ASN A 187 11.81 8.76 12.29
N VAL A 188 11.12 7.66 12.58
CA VAL A 188 9.71 7.69 12.96
C VAL A 188 9.59 8.17 14.40
N THR A 189 8.78 9.20 14.62
CA THR A 189 8.45 9.72 15.95
C THR A 189 6.93 9.82 16.05
N ALA A 190 6.37 9.35 17.15
CA ALA A 190 4.94 9.38 17.42
C ALA A 190 4.70 10.14 18.72
N VAL A 191 3.88 11.18 18.66
CA VAL A 191 3.46 11.99 19.81
C VAL A 191 1.96 11.84 19.94
N SER A 192 1.46 11.55 21.15
CA SER A 192 0.01 11.46 21.37
C SER A 192 -0.67 12.75 20.90
N SER A 193 -1.79 12.62 20.21
CA SER A 193 -2.56 13.79 19.80
C SER A 193 -3.15 14.47 21.04
N GLY A 194 -3.17 15.81 21.04
CA GLY A 194 -3.61 16.57 22.22
C GLY A 194 -5.13 16.64 22.43
N ASN A 195 -5.93 16.13 21.50
CA ASN A 195 -7.39 16.22 21.52
C ASN A 195 -8.01 14.86 21.07
N GLY A 196 -9.11 14.44 21.69
CA GLY A 196 -9.89 13.26 21.32
C GLY A 196 -10.69 13.34 20.02
N SER A 197 -10.77 14.48 19.35
CA SER A 197 -11.60 14.67 18.14
C SER A 197 -11.34 13.66 17.02
N LEU A 198 -10.08 13.26 16.81
CA LEU A 198 -9.76 12.22 15.82
C LEU A 198 -10.37 10.87 16.18
N LEU A 199 -10.32 10.51 17.45
CA LEU A 199 -10.87 9.28 17.97
C LEU A 199 -12.41 9.34 17.99
N GLU A 200 -12.97 10.52 18.22
CA GLU A 200 -14.41 10.74 18.21
C GLU A 200 -15.05 10.52 16.83
N ILE A 201 -14.36 10.84 15.74
CA ILE A 201 -14.84 10.52 14.37
C ILE A 201 -15.17 9.03 14.22
N PHE A 202 -14.39 8.16 14.86
CA PHE A 202 -14.65 6.72 14.83
C PHE A 202 -15.73 6.31 15.84
N HIS A 203 -15.66 6.86 17.05
CA HIS A 203 -16.60 6.55 18.12
C HIS A 203 -18.03 7.01 17.80
N GLY A 204 -18.23 8.25 17.36
CA GLY A 204 -19.53 8.79 16.96
C GLY A 204 -20.13 8.13 15.70
N ALA A 205 -19.38 7.29 15.00
CA ALA A 205 -19.96 6.43 13.96
C ALA A 205 -20.64 5.17 14.53
N GLN A 206 -20.53 4.91 15.84
CA GLN A 206 -21.18 3.80 16.51
C GLN A 206 -22.62 4.18 16.89
N THR A 207 -23.59 3.72 16.11
CA THR A 207 -25.00 4.06 16.29
C THR A 207 -25.62 3.35 17.50
N TYR A 208 -25.82 4.10 18.60
CA TYR A 208 -26.36 3.59 19.88
C TYR A 208 -27.82 3.13 19.84
N ASN A 209 -28.60 3.55 18.84
CA ASN A 209 -29.97 3.06 18.63
C ASN A 209 -30.06 1.61 18.09
N THR A 210 -28.92 0.94 17.89
CA THR A 210 -28.86 -0.45 17.43
C THR A 210 -28.19 -1.35 18.48
N VAL A 211 -28.65 -2.59 18.60
CA VAL A 211 -27.98 -3.58 19.48
C VAL A 211 -26.67 -4.06 18.87
N SER A 212 -26.55 -4.12 17.55
CA SER A 212 -25.35 -4.62 16.86
C SER A 212 -24.22 -3.60 16.74
N GLY A 213 -24.51 -2.31 16.89
CA GLY A 213 -23.64 -1.23 16.42
C GLY A 213 -23.52 -1.23 14.89
N GLY A 214 -23.15 -0.10 14.31
CA GLY A 214 -22.99 0.06 12.84
C GLY A 214 -21.83 -0.73 12.21
N GLY A 215 -21.12 -1.57 12.97
CA GLY A 215 -19.89 -2.24 12.51
C GLY A 215 -19.49 -3.52 13.24
N GLY A 216 -20.44 -4.22 13.88
CA GLY A 216 -20.15 -5.42 14.68
C GLY A 216 -19.63 -6.66 13.93
N PHE A 217 -19.86 -6.74 12.62
CA PHE A 217 -19.45 -7.89 11.81
C PHE A 217 -17.94 -8.02 11.65
N ASP A 218 -17.21 -6.91 11.41
CA ASP A 218 -15.75 -6.99 11.26
C ASP A 218 -15.07 -7.43 12.56
N LEU A 219 -15.62 -7.02 13.71
CA LEU A 219 -15.07 -7.40 15.01
C LEU A 219 -15.18 -8.90 15.26
N GLN A 220 -16.27 -9.54 14.81
CA GLN A 220 -16.39 -11.00 14.83
C GLN A 220 -15.32 -11.66 13.96
N GLN A 221 -15.04 -11.10 12.77
CA GLN A 221 -13.96 -11.61 11.93
C GLN A 221 -12.58 -11.44 12.59
N TYR A 222 -12.33 -10.31 13.26
CA TYR A 222 -11.06 -10.05 13.93
C TYR A 222 -10.77 -11.03 15.06
N ILE A 223 -11.81 -11.53 15.73
CA ILE A 223 -11.70 -12.60 16.73
C ILE A 223 -11.16 -13.88 16.08
N ILE A 224 -11.72 -14.27 14.93
CA ILE A 224 -11.29 -15.47 14.20
C ILE A 224 -9.87 -15.30 13.67
N ASP A 225 -9.56 -14.16 13.05
CA ASP A 225 -8.23 -13.86 12.53
C ASP A 225 -7.18 -13.88 13.65
N ALA A 226 -7.52 -13.34 14.83
CA ALA A 226 -6.64 -13.38 16.00
C ALA A 226 -6.42 -14.81 16.53
N ALA A 227 -7.46 -15.66 16.53
CA ALA A 227 -7.40 -17.05 16.99
C ALA A 227 -6.48 -17.93 16.14
N ILE A 228 -6.34 -17.62 14.84
CA ILE A 228 -5.48 -18.38 13.91
C ILE A 228 -4.11 -17.73 13.66
N ALA A 229 -3.88 -16.51 14.14
CA ALA A 229 -2.66 -15.74 13.83
C ALA A 229 -1.40 -16.23 14.55
N GLY A 230 -1.55 -16.98 15.63
CA GLY A 230 -0.43 -17.51 16.39
C GLY A 230 -0.87 -18.54 17.41
N ASN A 231 0.08 -18.97 18.23
CA ASN A 231 -0.12 -20.04 19.20
C ASN A 231 -0.22 -19.53 20.63
N ASP A 232 -0.07 -18.23 20.89
CA ASP A 232 -0.04 -17.68 22.25
C ASP A 232 -0.96 -16.47 22.41
N THR A 233 -1.27 -16.17 23.66
CA THR A 233 -2.13 -15.05 24.07
C THR A 233 -1.58 -13.69 23.58
N ALA A 234 -0.26 -13.55 23.48
CA ALA A 234 0.38 -12.34 22.98
C ALA A 234 0.10 -12.12 21.48
N SER A 235 0.16 -13.18 20.68
CA SER A 235 -0.13 -13.14 19.25
C SER A 235 -1.60 -12.89 18.98
N PHE A 236 -2.49 -13.49 19.78
CA PHE A 236 -3.93 -13.25 19.72
C PHE A 236 -4.26 -11.76 19.99
N THR A 237 -3.86 -11.25 21.16
CA THR A 237 -4.14 -9.87 21.58
C THR A 237 -3.51 -8.84 20.63
N ALA A 238 -2.25 -9.06 20.20
CA ALA A 238 -1.59 -8.18 19.25
C ALA A 238 -2.24 -8.19 17.86
N THR A 239 -2.74 -9.33 17.38
CA THR A 239 -3.41 -9.40 16.08
C THR A 239 -4.74 -8.66 16.14
N TRP A 240 -5.55 -8.95 17.17
CA TRP A 240 -6.83 -8.28 17.36
C TRP A 240 -6.65 -6.76 17.47
N SER A 241 -5.69 -6.30 18.28
CA SER A 241 -5.46 -4.87 18.50
C SER A 241 -4.92 -4.17 17.24
N ASN A 242 -4.10 -4.84 16.43
CA ASN A 242 -3.66 -4.31 15.14
C ASN A 242 -4.83 -4.18 14.16
N LEU A 243 -5.69 -5.19 14.05
CA LEU A 243 -6.88 -5.15 13.19
C LEU A 243 -7.84 -4.03 13.62
N TYR A 244 -8.07 -3.89 14.92
CA TYR A 244 -8.88 -2.79 15.46
C TYR A 244 -8.28 -1.42 15.14
N SER A 245 -6.97 -1.26 15.30
CA SER A 245 -6.27 0.00 14.96
C SER A 245 -6.42 0.36 13.47
N VAL A 246 -6.35 -0.63 12.58
CA VAL A 246 -6.58 -0.45 11.14
C VAL A 246 -8.03 -0.05 10.86
N LYS A 247 -9.01 -0.66 11.54
CA LYS A 247 -10.43 -0.30 11.43
C LYS A 247 -10.69 1.15 11.84
N VAL A 248 -10.11 1.58 12.97
CA VAL A 248 -10.25 2.96 13.44
C VAL A 248 -9.62 3.93 12.43
N LEU A 249 -8.40 3.63 11.99
CA LEU A 249 -7.68 4.48 11.05
C LEU A 249 -8.32 4.54 9.66
N SER A 250 -8.96 3.45 9.19
CA SER A 250 -9.63 3.43 7.88
C SER A 250 -10.84 4.35 7.86
N LEU A 251 -11.62 4.41 8.94
CA LEU A 251 -12.76 5.32 9.06
C LEU A 251 -12.30 6.77 9.21
N ILE A 252 -11.35 7.05 10.12
CA ILE A 252 -10.80 8.39 10.30
C ILE A 252 -10.20 8.92 8.99
N GLY A 253 -9.52 8.05 8.23
CA GLY A 253 -8.87 8.39 6.97
C GLY A 253 -9.79 9.04 5.93
N ALA A 254 -11.10 8.73 5.96
CA ALA A 254 -12.08 9.35 5.06
C ALA A 254 -12.32 10.84 5.36
N TYR A 255 -12.03 11.29 6.58
CA TYR A 255 -12.22 12.66 7.05
C TYR A 255 -10.90 13.46 7.10
N LEU A 256 -9.78 12.85 6.72
CA LEU A 256 -8.48 13.53 6.68
C LEU A 256 -8.27 14.25 5.35
N THR A 257 -7.77 15.48 5.42
CA THR A 257 -7.33 16.22 4.23
C THR A 257 -5.86 15.95 3.92
N PRO A 258 -5.47 15.89 2.64
CA PRO A 258 -4.07 15.84 2.25
C PRO A 258 -3.26 17.00 2.85
N ARG A 259 -2.01 16.73 3.23
CA ARG A 259 -1.06 17.73 3.74
C ARG A 259 0.22 17.70 2.92
N THR A 260 0.86 18.87 2.77
CA THR A 260 2.16 18.98 2.12
C THR A 260 3.27 18.36 2.96
N ASN A 261 4.30 17.84 2.29
CA ASN A 261 5.50 17.35 2.96
C ASN A 261 6.12 18.47 3.81
N LEU A 262 6.63 18.12 5.00
CA LEU A 262 7.38 19.04 5.86
C LEU A 262 8.69 19.48 5.22
N GLN A 263 9.30 18.56 4.45
CA GLN A 263 10.47 18.81 3.63
C GLN A 263 10.46 17.83 2.47
N GLU A 264 10.83 18.28 1.28
CA GLU A 264 10.92 17.43 0.10
C GLU A 264 12.20 17.73 -0.67
N GLN A 265 12.85 16.68 -1.15
CA GLN A 265 14.04 16.74 -1.97
C GLN A 265 13.90 15.77 -3.14
N ASN A 266 13.95 16.32 -4.36
CA ASN A 266 14.05 15.52 -5.57
C ASN A 266 15.51 15.32 -5.96
N ARG A 267 15.95 14.07 -6.01
CA ARG A 267 17.27 13.67 -6.50
C ARG A 267 17.24 13.59 -8.01
N LYS A 268 18.20 14.25 -8.67
CA LYS A 268 18.44 14.06 -10.10
C LYS A 268 19.81 13.44 -10.26
N SER A 269 19.87 12.17 -10.69
CA SER A 269 21.14 11.54 -11.05
C SER A 269 21.58 12.03 -12.42
N LEU A 270 22.50 13.00 -12.43
CA LEU A 270 23.16 13.44 -13.66
C LEU A 270 24.34 12.50 -13.95
N LEU A 271 24.26 11.76 -15.04
CA LEU A 271 25.41 11.06 -15.63
C LEU A 271 26.36 12.10 -16.22
N VAL A 272 27.29 12.59 -15.39
CA VAL A 272 28.36 13.48 -15.85
C VAL A 272 29.43 12.61 -16.51
N ALA A 273 29.28 12.38 -17.82
CA ALA A 273 30.37 11.85 -18.61
C ALA A 273 31.50 12.89 -18.64
N LYS A 274 32.62 12.59 -17.96
CA LYS A 274 33.86 13.37 -18.09
C LYS A 274 34.44 13.10 -19.49
N VAL A 275 34.02 13.88 -20.48
CA VAL A 275 34.66 13.86 -21.79
C VAL A 275 35.98 14.63 -21.70
N PRO A 276 37.13 14.02 -22.04
CA PRO A 276 38.41 14.73 -22.09
C PRO A 276 38.29 15.88 -23.10
N LYS A 277 38.47 17.12 -22.63
CA LYS A 277 38.41 18.32 -23.50
C LYS A 277 39.36 18.23 -24.69
N SER A 278 40.50 17.56 -24.51
CA SER A 278 41.49 17.28 -25.56
C SER A 278 40.96 16.36 -26.66
N ALA A 279 40.26 15.29 -26.31
CA ALA A 279 39.69 14.34 -27.28
C ALA A 279 38.59 14.99 -28.13
N LEU A 280 37.71 15.79 -27.50
CA LEU A 280 36.70 16.57 -28.22
C LEU A 280 37.36 17.58 -29.18
N GLY A 281 38.37 18.31 -28.70
CA GLY A 281 39.11 19.26 -29.52
C GLY A 281 39.80 18.63 -30.72
N ALA A 282 40.45 17.47 -30.54
CA ALA A 282 41.08 16.73 -31.62
C ALA A 282 40.08 16.23 -32.66
N LEU A 283 38.91 15.77 -32.23
CA LEU A 283 37.86 15.26 -33.13
C LEU A 283 37.27 16.39 -33.99
N ILE A 284 37.03 17.56 -33.38
CA ILE A 284 36.60 18.77 -34.11
C ILE A 284 37.69 19.20 -35.11
N ALA A 285 38.95 19.28 -34.68
CA ALA A 285 40.06 19.65 -35.55
C ALA A 285 40.23 18.70 -36.76
N CYS A 286 40.17 17.38 -36.53
CA CYS A 286 40.22 16.38 -37.59
C CYS A 286 39.04 16.55 -38.56
N SER A 287 37.81 16.70 -38.06
CA SER A 287 36.64 16.90 -38.92
C SER A 287 36.76 18.15 -39.79
N LEU A 288 37.24 19.27 -39.23
CA LEU A 288 37.50 20.49 -39.99
C LEU A 288 38.61 20.27 -41.03
N SER A 289 39.69 19.58 -40.68
CA SER A 289 40.79 19.31 -41.62
C SER A 289 40.33 18.51 -42.85
N TYR A 290 39.43 17.53 -42.68
CA TYR A 290 38.84 16.79 -43.78
C TYR A 290 37.98 17.68 -44.69
N THR A 291 37.20 18.61 -44.12
CA THR A 291 36.41 19.55 -44.93
C THR A 291 37.30 20.49 -45.74
N PHE A 292 38.38 21.01 -45.16
CA PHE A 292 39.34 21.85 -45.88
C PHE A 292 40.07 21.09 -46.98
N LEU A 293 40.47 19.84 -46.72
CA LEU A 293 41.10 18.98 -47.73
C LEU A 293 40.15 18.69 -48.89
N GLY A 294 38.86 18.43 -48.61
CA GLY A 294 37.84 18.26 -49.63
C GLY A 294 37.65 19.49 -50.50
N ILE A 295 37.55 20.68 -49.89
CA ILE A 295 37.48 21.96 -50.62
C ILE A 295 38.72 22.17 -51.48
N PHE A 296 39.90 21.91 -50.94
CA PHE A 296 41.15 22.04 -51.69
C PHE A 296 41.20 21.11 -52.89
N LEU A 297 40.80 19.84 -52.73
CA LEU A 297 40.74 18.88 -53.84
C LEU A 297 39.74 19.30 -54.91
N VAL A 298 38.58 19.85 -54.54
CA VAL A 298 37.61 20.39 -55.50
C VAL A 298 38.19 21.58 -56.27
N ILE A 299 38.85 22.52 -55.58
CA ILE A 299 39.51 23.67 -56.23
C ILE A 299 40.64 23.21 -57.16
N ALA A 300 41.46 22.25 -56.71
CA ALA A 300 42.56 21.70 -57.50
C ALA A 300 42.03 20.96 -58.74
N ALA A 301 40.99 20.15 -58.59
CA ALA A 301 40.31 19.49 -59.70
C ALA A 301 39.75 20.51 -60.69
N TRP A 302 39.08 21.56 -60.20
CA TRP A 302 38.52 22.63 -61.04
C TRP A 302 39.62 23.35 -61.85
N LYS A 303 40.76 23.68 -61.22
CA LYS A 303 41.92 24.28 -61.89
C LYS A 303 42.63 23.33 -62.87
N ALA A 304 42.65 22.02 -62.58
CA ALA A 304 43.22 21.03 -63.48
C ALA A 304 42.33 20.82 -64.71
N THR A 305 41.00 20.88 -64.56
CA THR A 305 40.06 20.80 -65.69
C THR A 305 40.22 21.92 -66.70
N THR A 306 40.70 23.10 -66.28
CA THR A 306 40.87 24.25 -67.17
C THR A 306 42.09 24.17 -68.10
N HIS A 307 43.08 23.29 -67.85
CA HIS A 307 44.36 23.36 -68.58
C HIS A 307 44.66 22.24 -69.57
N ASN A 308 43.88 21.15 -69.66
CA ASN A 308 44.15 20.09 -70.65
C ASN A 308 42.96 19.18 -71.01
N VAL A 309 41.75 19.49 -70.55
CA VAL A 309 40.61 18.58 -70.76
C VAL A 309 39.93 18.82 -72.11
N GLN A 310 40.07 20.01 -72.72
CA GLN A 310 39.61 20.24 -74.10
C GLN A 310 40.40 19.41 -75.12
N GLN A 311 41.74 19.34 -75.00
CA GLN A 311 42.54 18.56 -75.96
C GLN A 311 42.31 17.05 -75.86
N ILE A 312 42.07 16.51 -74.65
CA ILE A 312 41.77 15.09 -74.45
C ILE A 312 40.31 14.77 -74.80
N ALA A 313 39.37 15.67 -74.51
CA ALA A 313 37.98 15.54 -74.93
C ALA A 313 37.82 15.65 -76.46
N ASP A 314 38.61 16.48 -77.13
CA ASP A 314 38.60 16.60 -78.60
C ASP A 314 39.24 15.37 -79.28
N GLN A 315 40.26 14.75 -78.65
CA GLN A 315 40.85 13.50 -79.14
C GLN A 315 39.96 12.26 -78.92
N LEU A 316 39.16 12.23 -77.84
CA LEU A 316 38.22 11.15 -77.54
C LEU A 316 36.80 11.42 -78.06
N SER A 317 36.54 12.62 -78.59
CA SER A 317 35.29 12.99 -79.24
C SER A 317 35.12 12.20 -80.54
N LEU A 318 33.86 11.91 -80.88
CA LEU A 318 33.49 11.19 -82.09
C LEU A 318 34.09 11.85 -83.34
N ALA A 319 34.25 13.18 -83.33
CA ALA A 319 34.95 13.92 -84.39
C ALA A 319 36.45 13.59 -84.49
N GLY A 320 37.20 13.61 -83.37
CA GLY A 320 38.63 13.27 -83.34
C GLY A 320 38.92 11.82 -83.70
N LEU A 321 38.05 10.89 -83.25
CA LEU A 321 38.12 9.48 -83.63
C LEU A 321 37.80 9.24 -85.11
N THR A 322 36.83 9.96 -85.71
CA THR A 322 36.51 9.82 -87.15
C THR A 322 37.59 10.39 -88.07
N GLN A 323 38.31 11.42 -87.63
CA GLN A 323 39.37 12.06 -88.41
C GLN A 323 40.70 11.28 -88.33
N MET A 324 40.95 10.59 -87.21
CA MET A 324 42.06 9.64 -87.08
C MET A 324 41.78 8.29 -87.77
N ALA A 325 40.49 7.91 -87.93
CA ALA A 325 40.10 6.63 -88.55
C ALA A 325 39.90 6.67 -90.07
N PHE A 326 39.59 7.83 -90.68
CA PHE A 326 39.21 7.88 -92.11
C PHE A 326 39.82 9.04 -92.92
N GLY A 327 40.87 9.70 -92.42
CA GLY A 327 41.66 10.65 -93.17
C GLY A 327 42.69 9.98 -94.09
N GLU A 328 42.33 9.85 -95.38
CA GLU A 328 43.15 9.48 -96.56
C GLU A 328 43.26 7.98 -96.95
N GLY A 329 42.62 7.64 -98.09
CA GLY A 329 43.32 6.89 -99.16
C GLY A 329 42.88 5.48 -99.57
N LYS A 330 41.61 5.26 -99.95
CA LYS A 330 41.12 4.43 -101.10
C LYS A 330 41.90 3.13 -101.50
N GLN A 331 41.41 1.92 -101.16
CA GLN A 331 41.02 0.82 -102.08
C GLN A 331 40.77 -0.55 -101.38
N SER A 332 39.79 -1.29 -101.94
CA SER A 332 39.53 -2.75 -101.92
C SER A 332 39.10 -3.48 -100.62
N SER A 333 37.81 -3.86 -100.61
CA SER A 333 37.25 -5.06 -99.95
C SER A 333 37.83 -6.39 -100.53
N PRO A 334 37.48 -7.61 -100.07
CA PRO A 334 36.71 -8.05 -98.88
C PRO A 334 37.38 -9.23 -98.10
N SER A 335 36.61 -9.83 -97.17
CA SER A 335 36.76 -11.15 -96.51
C SER A 335 37.55 -11.16 -95.18
N SER A 336 37.17 -11.86 -94.10
CA SER A 336 36.00 -12.66 -93.71
C SER A 336 36.19 -13.13 -92.25
N LEU A 337 35.14 -13.73 -91.65
CA LEU A 337 35.07 -14.49 -90.38
C LEU A 337 35.12 -13.67 -89.07
N SER A 338 34.09 -13.57 -88.22
CA SER A 338 33.14 -14.50 -87.57
C SER A 338 33.52 -14.84 -86.13
N THR A 339 32.50 -14.80 -85.26
CA THR A 339 32.42 -15.37 -83.89
C THR A 339 33.19 -14.59 -82.80
N SER A 340 32.73 -14.37 -81.56
CA SER A 340 31.77 -15.08 -80.71
C SER A 340 31.47 -14.26 -79.44
N ARG A 341 30.20 -14.30 -78.96
CA ARG A 341 29.73 -14.52 -77.57
C ARG A 341 30.34 -13.71 -76.39
N ARG A 342 29.63 -13.39 -75.30
CA ARG A 342 28.27 -13.64 -74.79
C ARG A 342 28.15 -12.88 -73.46
N ALA A 343 26.90 -12.58 -73.13
CA ALA A 343 26.26 -12.27 -71.84
C ALA A 343 26.97 -12.85 -70.57
N SER A 344 26.67 -12.44 -69.34
CA SER A 344 25.40 -11.98 -68.77
C SER A 344 25.64 -11.59 -67.31
N ARG A 345 24.84 -10.65 -66.85
CA ARG A 345 24.67 -10.19 -65.48
C ARG A 345 23.44 -10.89 -64.90
N THR A 346 23.49 -11.38 -63.67
CA THR A 346 22.30 -11.82 -62.93
C THR A 346 22.39 -11.49 -61.44
N ARG A 347 21.25 -10.97 -60.94
CA ARG A 347 20.79 -10.64 -59.56
C ARG A 347 20.75 -11.91 -58.64
N PRO A 348 20.36 -11.88 -57.33
CA PRO A 348 19.24 -11.10 -56.75
C PRO A 348 19.34 -10.64 -55.27
N SER A 349 18.27 -9.94 -54.87
CA SER A 349 17.87 -9.48 -53.54
C SER A 349 17.20 -10.55 -52.68
N THR A 350 17.19 -10.37 -51.36
CA THR A 350 16.19 -10.97 -50.44
C THR A 350 15.81 -9.99 -49.32
N SER A 351 14.50 -9.86 -49.10
CA SER A 351 13.87 -9.22 -47.94
C SER A 351 13.57 -10.29 -46.89
N ASN A 352 13.65 -9.95 -45.60
CA ASN A 352 13.06 -10.75 -44.52
C ASN A 352 12.34 -9.84 -43.52
N SER A 353 11.09 -10.19 -43.23
CA SER A 353 10.25 -9.69 -42.13
C SER A 353 10.43 -10.57 -40.89
N PRO A 354 10.22 -10.07 -39.66
CA PRO A 354 10.04 -10.93 -38.48
C PRO A 354 8.58 -10.94 -37.96
N LEU A 355 8.18 -12.12 -37.45
CA LEU A 355 6.96 -12.44 -36.70
C LEU A 355 7.07 -12.04 -35.21
N PRO A 356 5.94 -11.98 -34.45
CA PRO A 356 5.87 -11.36 -33.13
C PRO A 356 6.28 -12.30 -31.98
N SER A 357 6.82 -11.70 -30.92
CA SER A 357 7.27 -12.33 -29.67
C SER A 357 6.18 -12.40 -28.61
N ASP A 358 6.27 -13.43 -27.78
CA ASP A 358 5.42 -13.86 -26.67
C ASP A 358 4.97 -12.76 -25.68
N GLU A 359 3.69 -12.86 -25.28
CA GLU A 359 3.08 -12.14 -24.15
C GLU A 359 3.66 -12.60 -22.80
N TYR A 360 4.24 -11.65 -22.06
CA TYR A 360 4.53 -11.81 -20.63
C TYR A 360 3.31 -11.41 -19.80
N LEU A 361 2.74 -12.36 -19.05
CA LEU A 361 1.76 -12.06 -18.00
C LEU A 361 2.47 -11.35 -16.81
N PRO A 362 1.90 -10.25 -16.27
CA PRO A 362 2.51 -9.54 -15.14
C PRO A 362 2.35 -10.34 -13.83
N ARG A 363 3.48 -10.54 -13.13
CA ARG A 363 3.50 -11.03 -11.74
C ARG A 363 2.79 -10.02 -10.82
N ILE A 364 1.76 -10.48 -10.13
CA ILE A 364 1.15 -9.78 -9.00
C ILE A 364 2.18 -9.73 -7.85
N PRO A 365 2.56 -8.55 -7.33
CA PRO A 365 3.49 -8.46 -6.21
C PRO A 365 2.84 -9.00 -4.93
N LYS A 366 3.57 -9.88 -4.22
CA LYS A 366 3.22 -10.33 -2.87
C LYS A 366 3.25 -9.14 -1.92
N ARG A 367 2.15 -8.92 -1.18
CA ARG A 367 2.10 -7.99 -0.05
C ARG A 367 2.98 -8.52 1.07
N GLU A 368 3.85 -7.68 1.62
CA GLU A 368 4.77 -8.03 2.71
C GLU A 368 4.45 -7.11 3.90
N ALA A 369 4.06 -7.68 5.04
CA ALA A 369 3.85 -6.92 6.27
C ALA A 369 5.18 -6.78 7.02
N ARG A 370 5.54 -5.56 7.44
CA ARG A 370 6.70 -5.33 8.32
C ARG A 370 6.24 -4.77 9.67
N LYS A 371 6.73 -5.39 10.75
CA LYS A 371 6.58 -4.87 12.11
C LYS A 371 7.64 -3.79 12.35
N VAL A 372 7.21 -2.63 12.82
CA VAL A 372 8.08 -1.52 13.22
C VAL A 372 7.77 -1.21 14.68
N ARG A 373 8.80 -1.19 15.53
CA ARG A 373 8.66 -0.88 16.95
C ARG A 373 8.90 0.61 17.17
N ILE A 374 7.93 1.32 17.73
CA ILE A 374 8.03 2.77 18.03
C ILE A 374 7.72 2.95 19.51
N SER A 375 8.67 3.52 20.27
CA SER A 375 8.51 3.83 21.71
C SER A 375 8.03 2.66 22.58
N GLY A 376 8.41 1.42 22.25
CA GLY A 376 8.03 0.21 22.99
C GLY A 376 6.76 -0.48 22.49
N THR A 377 5.99 0.15 21.61
CA THR A 377 4.77 -0.42 21.01
C THR A 377 5.08 -0.95 19.60
N ASP A 378 4.57 -2.14 19.28
CA ASP A 378 4.72 -2.75 17.96
C ASP A 378 3.62 -2.25 17.01
N PHE A 379 4.02 -1.76 15.84
CA PHE A 379 3.13 -1.32 14.78
C PHE A 379 3.29 -2.23 13.56
N THR A 380 2.18 -2.73 13.02
CA THR A 380 2.21 -3.50 11.77
C THR A 380 1.93 -2.57 10.58
N VAL A 381 2.89 -2.47 9.66
CA VAL A 381 2.76 -1.69 8.42
C VAL A 381 2.57 -2.66 7.25
N TRP A 382 1.47 -2.49 6.51
CA TRP A 382 1.18 -3.24 5.29
C TRP A 382 1.78 -2.51 4.08
N LEU A 383 2.70 -3.15 3.35
CA LEU A 383 3.34 -2.60 2.14
C LEU A 383 2.72 -3.15 0.85
#